data_AF-A0A524DJZ1-F1
#
_entry.id   AF-A0A524DJZ1-F1
#
_cell.length_a   1.000
_cell.length_b   1.000
_cell.length_c   1.000
_cell.angle_alpha   90.00
_cell.angle_beta   90.00
_cell.angle_gamma   90.00
#
_symmetry.space_group_name_H-M   'P 1'
#
loop_
_entity.id
_entity.type
_entity.pdbx_description
1 polymer ?
#
loop_
_entity_poly.entity_id
_entity_poly.type
_entity_poly.pdbx_seq_one_letter_code
_entity_poly.pdbx_strand_id
1 'polypeptide(L)'
;MSDNPEDTNDYSIEVEAEREKLKNTLAEKQSERELIDKDFIPHFFPTFRISRNLYPIPIIIAVICAGFLAYATYVLAGVQVEGGYISEEEYGLTAGLINGIIFVLIAALSSFIIIFLVKKFGIGVLKFVFGFSFGFLGFILTYFFAEVITYIIFYNLPNTEIVFIYYIIVSYIILFGSGAFIIIMLYKYFTTKSYLTKNFFVLYVSFLVGAMFGVIMPLWTTLAILIGFSIWDIFAVKAKSGPIKQMIDIASQNTTEKELSEEELSKKLESGEAIYDTSKLEIGIGDLAFYSMLTSAALIITGSLIVMILTAIAIMIGTGITIQGLKKNKILPGLPISIFLGIGTMLLTWYIVSIL
;
A
#
# COMPACT_ATOMS: atom_id res chain seq x y z
N MET A 1 31.48 -38.76 50.12
CA MET A 1 30.01 -38.67 50.30
C MET A 1 29.47 -38.23 48.97
N SER A 2 28.68 -39.09 48.34
CA SER A 2 28.16 -38.96 46.98
C SER A 2 27.12 -37.84 46.90
N ASP A 3 27.39 -36.82 46.10
CA ASP A 3 26.38 -35.86 45.65
C ASP A 3 25.35 -36.62 44.81
N ASN A 4 24.12 -36.71 45.32
CA ASN A 4 23.02 -37.42 44.67
C ASN A 4 22.50 -36.57 43.49
N PRO A 5 22.55 -37.03 42.23
CA PRO A 5 22.11 -36.25 41.07
C PRO A 5 20.58 -36.16 40.91
N GLU A 6 19.80 -36.76 41.81
CA GLU A 6 18.37 -36.96 41.64
C GLU A 6 17.51 -35.72 41.96
N ASP A 7 17.99 -34.78 42.76
CA ASP A 7 17.20 -33.59 43.16
C ASP A 7 17.09 -32.51 42.07
N THR A 8 18.00 -32.50 41.07
CA THR A 8 17.97 -31.51 39.98
C THR A 8 16.99 -31.86 38.86
N ASN A 9 16.62 -33.14 38.74
CA ASN A 9 15.74 -33.60 37.67
C ASN A 9 14.27 -33.32 37.99
N ASP A 10 13.87 -33.48 39.25
CA ASP A 10 12.48 -33.28 39.70
C ASP A 10 12.05 -31.81 39.60
N TYR A 11 12.92 -30.87 40.00
CA TYR A 11 12.71 -29.43 39.82
C TYR A 11 12.55 -29.02 38.34
N SER A 12 13.32 -29.62 37.43
CA SER A 12 13.21 -29.30 36.00
C SER A 12 11.89 -29.80 35.40
N ILE A 13 11.41 -30.96 35.84
CA ILE A 13 10.14 -31.55 35.42
C ILE A 13 8.96 -30.72 35.94
N GLU A 14 9.03 -30.24 37.18
CA GLU A 14 7.99 -29.40 37.79
C GLU A 14 7.88 -28.04 37.07
N VAL A 15 9.02 -27.40 36.76
CA VAL A 15 9.06 -26.12 36.02
C VAL A 15 8.56 -26.29 34.58
N GLU A 16 8.84 -27.42 33.93
CA GLU A 16 8.37 -27.70 32.58
C GLU A 16 6.86 -28.00 32.55
N ALA A 17 6.36 -28.74 33.55
CA ALA A 17 4.92 -28.97 33.74
C ALA A 17 4.16 -27.68 34.08
N GLU A 18 4.75 -26.78 34.87
CA GLU A 18 4.16 -25.47 35.17
C GLU A 18 4.18 -24.56 33.94
N ARG A 19 5.24 -24.61 33.11
CA ARG A 19 5.27 -23.93 31.80
C ARG A 19 4.23 -24.47 30.83
N GLU A 20 4.04 -25.78 30.75
CA GLU A 20 3.00 -26.37 29.91
C GLU A 20 1.60 -26.02 30.40
N LYS A 21 1.34 -26.06 31.72
CA LYS A 21 0.10 -25.57 32.30
C LYS A 21 -0.12 -24.10 31.96
N LEU A 22 0.88 -23.24 32.13
CA LEU A 22 0.78 -21.82 31.81
C LEU A 22 0.51 -21.61 30.31
N LYS A 23 1.17 -22.37 29.42
CA LYS A 23 0.91 -22.35 27.98
C LYS A 23 -0.52 -22.79 27.64
N ASN A 24 -1.01 -23.85 28.28
CA ASN A 24 -2.36 -24.37 28.07
C ASN A 24 -3.42 -23.39 28.60
N THR A 25 -3.20 -22.78 29.77
CA THR A 25 -4.10 -21.74 30.31
C THR A 25 -4.04 -20.45 29.49
N LEU A 26 -2.89 -20.09 28.91
CA LEU A 26 -2.77 -18.96 27.98
C LEU A 26 -3.44 -19.27 26.63
N ALA A 27 -3.39 -20.53 26.17
CA ALA A 27 -4.06 -21.00 24.97
C ALA A 27 -5.58 -21.06 25.15
N GLU A 28 -6.07 -21.53 26.30
CA GLU A 28 -7.49 -21.47 26.68
C GLU A 28 -7.97 -20.01 26.80
N LYS A 29 -7.21 -19.13 27.45
CA LYS A 29 -7.49 -17.67 27.50
C LYS A 29 -7.34 -16.97 26.14
N GLN A 30 -6.72 -17.57 25.14
CA GLN A 30 -6.73 -17.08 23.76
C GLN A 30 -7.92 -17.64 22.98
N SER A 31 -8.36 -18.85 23.31
CA SER A 31 -9.52 -19.53 22.71
C SER A 31 -10.86 -19.01 23.22
N GLU A 32 -10.93 -18.44 24.44
CA GLU A 32 -12.15 -17.87 25.03
C GLU A 32 -12.43 -16.41 24.63
N ARG A 33 -11.53 -15.76 23.88
CA ARG A 33 -11.72 -14.35 23.51
C ARG A 33 -12.80 -14.23 22.45
N GLU A 34 -13.76 -13.33 22.71
CA GLU A 34 -14.83 -13.03 21.77
C GLU A 34 -14.23 -12.42 20.49
N LEU A 35 -14.34 -13.15 19.36
CA LEU A 35 -13.89 -12.69 18.05
C LEU A 35 -14.97 -11.85 17.39
N ILE A 36 -14.66 -10.57 17.20
CA ILE A 36 -15.59 -9.62 16.56
C ILE A 36 -15.25 -9.56 15.07
N ASP A 37 -16.20 -9.96 14.21
CA ASP A 37 -16.04 -9.87 12.76
C ASP A 37 -15.98 -8.41 12.30
N LYS A 38 -15.11 -8.14 11.32
CA LYS A 38 -14.97 -6.84 10.67
C LYS A 38 -15.55 -6.92 9.27
N ASP A 39 -16.88 -6.90 9.13
CA ASP A 39 -17.52 -6.71 7.82
C ASP A 39 -17.39 -5.23 7.40
N PHE A 40 -16.17 -4.85 6.99
CA PHE A 40 -15.73 -3.46 7.11
C PHE A 40 -15.84 -2.63 5.84
N ILE A 41 -15.81 -3.22 4.64
CA ILE A 41 -15.73 -2.44 3.40
C ILE A 41 -16.58 -3.06 2.28
N PRO A 42 -17.47 -2.28 1.64
CA PRO A 42 -18.24 -2.73 0.49
C PRO A 42 -17.33 -3.32 -0.59
N HIS A 43 -17.76 -4.42 -1.18
CA HIS A 43 -16.96 -5.23 -2.11
C HIS A 43 -16.40 -4.49 -3.33
N PHE A 44 -16.91 -3.30 -3.68
CA PHE A 44 -16.41 -2.49 -4.79
C PHE A 44 -15.26 -1.54 -4.42
N PHE A 45 -14.86 -1.45 -3.15
CA PHE A 45 -13.73 -0.61 -2.75
C PHE A 45 -12.40 -1.20 -3.25
N PRO A 46 -11.42 -0.33 -3.57
CA PRO A 46 -10.13 -0.72 -4.12
C PRO A 46 -9.16 -1.17 -3.03
N THR A 47 -9.44 -2.33 -2.45
CA THR A 47 -8.61 -2.94 -1.41
C THR A 47 -8.11 -4.32 -1.83
N PHE A 48 -6.86 -4.61 -1.54
CA PHE A 48 -6.27 -5.93 -1.73
C PHE A 48 -6.59 -6.82 -0.52
N ARG A 49 -7.24 -7.96 -0.75
CA ARG A 49 -7.70 -8.87 0.30
C ARG A 49 -6.77 -10.07 0.43
N ILE A 50 -6.19 -10.30 1.60
CA ILE A 50 -5.28 -11.43 1.82
C ILE A 50 -5.36 -11.97 3.24
N SER A 51 -4.91 -13.20 3.45
CA SER A 51 -4.74 -13.71 4.80
C SER A 51 -3.60 -12.96 5.52
N ARG A 52 -3.77 -12.77 6.83
CA ARG A 52 -2.82 -12.04 7.67
C ARG A 52 -1.37 -12.50 7.50
N ASN A 53 -1.14 -13.81 7.45
CA ASN A 53 0.22 -14.37 7.39
C ASN A 53 0.91 -14.11 6.05
N LEU A 54 0.14 -13.82 5.00
CA LEU A 54 0.64 -13.59 3.65
C LEU A 54 0.67 -12.11 3.27
N TYR A 55 0.46 -11.19 4.23
CA TYR A 55 0.52 -9.74 4.00
C TYR A 55 1.79 -9.23 3.26
N PRO A 56 2.99 -9.85 3.38
CA PRO A 56 4.16 -9.36 2.66
C PRO A 56 4.08 -9.59 1.14
N ILE A 57 3.32 -10.59 0.69
CA ILE A 57 3.25 -10.99 -0.73
C ILE A 57 2.84 -9.83 -1.65
N PRO A 58 1.72 -9.13 -1.45
CA PRO A 58 1.34 -8.02 -2.33
C PRO A 58 2.38 -6.89 -2.32
N ILE A 59 3.04 -6.63 -1.19
CA ILE A 59 4.07 -5.60 -1.08
C ILE A 59 5.28 -6.01 -1.94
N ILE A 60 5.76 -7.24 -1.80
CA ILE A 60 6.89 -7.77 -2.58
C ILE A 60 6.61 -7.69 -4.09
N ILE A 61 5.43 -8.14 -4.53
CA ILE A 61 5.07 -8.11 -5.95
C ILE A 61 5.00 -6.66 -6.44
N ALA A 62 4.35 -5.76 -5.69
CA ALA A 62 4.23 -4.35 -6.07
C ALA A 62 5.61 -3.68 -6.20
N VAL A 63 6.50 -3.91 -5.23
CA VAL A 63 7.85 -3.34 -5.20
C VAL A 63 8.71 -3.87 -6.35
N ILE A 64 8.67 -5.17 -6.63
CA ILE A 64 9.46 -5.76 -7.73
C ILE A 64 8.96 -5.24 -9.08
N CYS A 65 7.65 -5.29 -9.33
CA CYS A 65 7.08 -4.82 -10.59
C CYS A 65 7.32 -3.32 -10.78
N ALA A 66 7.11 -2.51 -9.74
CA ALA A 66 7.32 -1.07 -9.83
C ALA A 66 8.79 -0.70 -10.01
N GLY A 67 9.71 -1.34 -9.26
CA GLY A 67 11.14 -1.11 -9.38
C GLY A 67 11.67 -1.51 -10.76
N PHE A 68 11.20 -2.62 -11.34
CA PHE A 68 11.53 -2.99 -12.71
C PHE A 68 11.08 -1.94 -13.72
N LEU A 69 9.82 -1.50 -13.64
CA LEU A 69 9.29 -0.47 -14.53
C LEU A 69 10.01 0.86 -14.37
N ALA A 70 10.29 1.27 -13.12
CA ALA A 70 11.02 2.49 -12.85
C ALA A 70 12.44 2.44 -13.43
N TYR A 71 13.16 1.35 -13.20
CA TYR A 71 14.49 1.13 -13.76
C TYR A 71 14.47 1.14 -15.30
N ALA A 72 13.50 0.45 -15.90
CA ALA A 72 13.32 0.43 -17.34
C ALA A 72 13.07 1.84 -17.90
N THR A 73 12.20 2.63 -17.28
CA THR A 73 11.90 3.99 -17.72
C THR A 73 13.08 4.94 -17.55
N TYR A 74 13.68 4.98 -16.36
CA TYR A 74 14.69 5.99 -16.03
C TYR A 74 16.08 5.63 -16.58
N VAL A 75 16.52 4.37 -16.39
CA VAL A 75 17.89 3.95 -16.71
C VAL A 75 17.99 3.43 -18.14
N LEU A 76 17.06 2.57 -18.58
CA LEU A 76 17.15 1.94 -19.90
C LEU A 76 16.57 2.84 -21.01
N ALA A 77 15.43 3.48 -20.76
CA ALA A 77 14.79 4.35 -21.74
C ALA A 77 15.29 5.81 -21.66
N GLY A 78 15.97 6.20 -20.58
CA GLY A 78 16.52 7.55 -20.41
C GLY A 78 15.46 8.64 -20.22
N VAL A 79 14.26 8.28 -19.77
CA VAL A 79 13.17 9.24 -19.51
C VAL A 79 13.41 9.89 -18.15
N GLN A 80 13.96 11.10 -18.17
CA GLN A 80 14.30 11.88 -16.97
C GLN A 80 13.52 13.20 -17.00
N VAL A 81 12.31 13.16 -16.45
CA VAL A 81 11.40 14.32 -16.39
C VAL A 81 11.02 14.55 -14.94
N GLU A 82 11.14 15.78 -14.47
CA GLU A 82 10.62 16.18 -13.16
C GLU A 82 9.11 16.43 -13.25
N GLY A 83 8.32 15.75 -12.43
CA GLY A 83 6.87 15.92 -12.36
C GLY A 83 6.38 16.83 -11.23
N GLY A 84 7.29 17.57 -10.58
CA GLY A 84 6.95 18.61 -9.61
C GLY A 84 6.31 19.83 -10.28
N TYR A 85 5.52 20.60 -9.52
CA TYR A 85 4.98 21.89 -10.01
C TYR A 85 6.06 22.96 -10.08
N ILE A 86 7.03 22.89 -9.16
CA ILE A 86 8.21 23.73 -9.08
C ILE A 86 9.43 22.83 -9.21
N SER A 87 10.38 23.18 -10.06
CA SER A 87 11.59 22.38 -10.27
C SER A 87 12.47 22.38 -9.01
N GLU A 88 12.91 21.18 -8.62
CA GLU A 88 13.85 21.02 -7.52
C GLU A 88 15.28 21.36 -7.94
N GLU A 89 15.60 21.29 -9.23
CA GLU A 89 16.91 21.74 -9.73
C GLU A 89 17.15 23.23 -9.45
N GLU A 90 16.10 24.05 -9.50
CA GLU A 90 16.20 25.51 -9.30
C GLU A 90 16.10 25.90 -7.80
N TYR A 91 15.21 25.27 -7.04
CA TYR A 91 14.86 25.71 -5.67
C TYR A 91 15.10 24.64 -4.57
N GLY A 92 15.61 23.46 -4.93
CA GLY A 92 15.98 22.38 -4.01
C GLY A 92 14.87 22.00 -3.03
N LEU A 93 15.24 21.94 -1.74
CA LEU A 93 14.33 21.57 -0.64
C LEU A 93 13.05 22.43 -0.60
N THR A 94 13.15 23.73 -0.93
CA THR A 94 11.99 24.62 -0.85
C THR A 94 10.94 24.27 -1.91
N ALA A 95 11.36 23.94 -3.13
CA ALA A 95 10.47 23.39 -4.15
C ALA A 95 9.84 22.07 -3.70
N GLY A 96 10.66 21.15 -3.17
CA GLY A 96 10.16 19.86 -2.70
C GLY A 96 9.07 19.96 -1.63
N LEU A 97 9.26 20.85 -0.65
CA LEU A 97 8.26 21.10 0.39
C LEU A 97 6.98 21.72 -0.17
N ILE A 98 7.09 22.71 -1.07
CA ILE A 98 5.92 23.35 -1.69
C ILE A 98 5.15 22.33 -2.55
N ASN A 99 5.85 21.56 -3.38
CA ASN A 99 5.26 20.49 -4.18
C ASN A 99 4.51 19.49 -3.29
N GLY A 100 5.16 18.99 -2.24
CA GLY A 100 4.54 18.07 -1.29
C GLY A 100 3.27 18.64 -0.64
N ILE A 101 3.29 19.90 -0.21
CA ILE A 101 2.10 20.59 0.32
C ILE A 101 0.99 20.64 -0.73
N ILE A 102 1.29 21.00 -1.98
CA ILE A 102 0.31 21.07 -3.06
C ILE A 102 -0.35 19.70 -3.27
N PHE A 103 0.43 18.62 -3.41
CA PHE A 103 -0.09 17.28 -3.61
C PHE A 103 -1.00 16.83 -2.46
N VAL A 104 -0.57 17.06 -1.22
CA VAL A 104 -1.34 16.68 -0.02
C VAL A 104 -2.63 17.48 0.09
N LEU A 105 -2.60 18.79 -0.20
CA LEU A 105 -3.80 19.64 -0.19
C LEU A 105 -4.80 19.23 -1.27
N ILE A 106 -4.34 18.93 -2.48
CA ILE A 106 -5.20 18.43 -3.57
C ILE A 106 -5.87 17.11 -3.15
N ALA A 107 -5.12 16.19 -2.55
CA ALA A 107 -5.67 14.92 -2.09
C ALA A 107 -6.63 15.08 -0.89
N ALA A 108 -6.33 15.97 0.04
CA ALA A 108 -7.20 16.31 1.15
C ALA A 108 -8.53 16.90 0.63
N LEU A 109 -8.46 17.89 -0.27
CA LEU A 109 -9.63 18.52 -0.88
C LEU A 109 -10.45 17.51 -1.67
N SER A 110 -9.83 16.65 -2.47
CA SER A 110 -10.52 15.62 -3.24
C SER A 110 -11.25 14.63 -2.34
N SER A 111 -10.68 14.26 -1.18
CA SER A 111 -11.35 13.38 -0.22
C SER A 111 -12.64 14.01 0.34
N PHE A 112 -12.63 15.32 0.64
CA PHE A 112 -13.84 16.04 1.08
C PHE A 112 -14.88 16.15 -0.04
N ILE A 113 -14.45 16.38 -1.29
CA ILE A 113 -15.33 16.39 -2.46
C ILE A 113 -15.99 15.01 -2.61
N ILE A 114 -15.24 13.91 -2.47
CA ILE A 114 -15.80 12.56 -2.54
C ILE A 114 -16.85 12.35 -1.45
N ILE A 115 -16.59 12.73 -0.19
CA ILE A 115 -17.61 12.64 0.86
C ILE A 115 -18.84 13.46 0.49
N PHE A 116 -18.67 14.69 0.02
CA PHE A 116 -19.77 15.56 -0.37
C PHE A 116 -20.62 14.90 -1.46
N LEU A 117 -19.99 14.31 -2.48
CA LEU A 117 -20.68 13.57 -3.53
C LEU A 117 -21.42 12.35 -2.99
N VAL A 118 -20.80 11.59 -2.08
CA VAL A 118 -21.44 10.42 -1.44
C VAL A 118 -22.65 10.84 -0.60
N LYS A 119 -22.57 11.95 0.15
CA LYS A 119 -23.70 12.49 0.92
C LYS A 119 -24.83 12.98 0.03
N LYS A 120 -24.52 13.56 -1.13
CA LYS A 120 -25.52 14.14 -2.03
C LYS A 120 -26.19 13.11 -2.93
N PHE A 121 -25.44 12.12 -3.42
CA PHE A 121 -25.88 11.20 -4.48
C PHE A 121 -25.84 9.72 -4.05
N GLY A 122 -25.41 9.42 -2.82
CA GLY A 122 -25.30 8.07 -2.29
C GLY A 122 -23.99 7.37 -2.65
N ILE A 123 -23.79 6.19 -2.06
CA ILE A 123 -22.56 5.41 -2.18
C ILE A 123 -22.29 4.89 -3.60
N GLY A 124 -23.33 4.81 -4.44
CA GLY A 124 -23.23 4.40 -5.84
C GLY A 124 -22.29 5.29 -6.68
N VAL A 125 -22.12 6.56 -6.31
CA VAL A 125 -21.19 7.48 -6.99
C VAL A 125 -19.75 7.02 -6.90
N LEU A 126 -19.35 6.33 -5.83
CA LEU A 126 -17.99 5.79 -5.71
C LEU A 126 -17.66 4.81 -6.83
N LYS A 127 -18.64 4.03 -7.33
CA LYS A 127 -18.41 3.14 -8.48
C LYS A 127 -18.04 3.93 -9.74
N PHE A 128 -18.67 5.08 -9.95
CA PHE A 128 -18.37 5.95 -11.08
C PHE A 128 -17.02 6.66 -10.89
N VAL A 129 -16.77 7.24 -9.71
CA VAL A 129 -15.51 7.93 -9.39
C VAL A 129 -14.32 6.98 -9.52
N PHE A 130 -14.39 5.79 -8.90
CA PHE A 130 -13.34 4.77 -9.01
C PHE A 130 -13.25 4.23 -10.43
N GLY A 131 -14.38 3.96 -11.10
CA GLY A 131 -14.39 3.46 -12.46
C GLY A 131 -13.71 4.42 -13.44
N PHE A 132 -14.07 5.69 -13.39
CA PHE A 132 -13.46 6.73 -14.22
C PHE A 132 -11.99 6.94 -13.86
N SER A 133 -11.67 7.12 -12.58
CA SER A 133 -10.30 7.41 -12.14
C SER A 133 -9.35 6.26 -12.47
N PHE A 134 -9.73 5.01 -12.18
CA PHE A 134 -8.88 3.85 -12.49
C PHE A 134 -8.88 3.50 -13.97
N GLY A 135 -9.98 3.73 -14.69
CA GLY A 135 -10.03 3.54 -16.13
C GLY A 135 -9.11 4.53 -16.86
N PHE A 136 -9.23 5.82 -16.55
CA PHE A 136 -8.41 6.86 -17.16
C PHE A 136 -6.94 6.74 -16.75
N LEU A 137 -6.65 6.69 -15.45
CA LEU A 137 -5.28 6.57 -14.96
C LEU A 137 -4.66 5.25 -15.41
N GLY A 138 -5.36 4.14 -15.24
CA GLY A 138 -4.90 2.82 -15.69
C GLY A 138 -4.55 2.82 -17.17
N PHE A 139 -5.39 3.40 -18.03
CA PHE A 139 -5.10 3.52 -19.46
C PHE A 139 -3.83 4.31 -19.74
N ILE A 140 -3.70 5.52 -19.18
CA ILE A 140 -2.52 6.37 -19.40
C ILE A 140 -1.24 5.68 -18.93
N LEU A 141 -1.24 5.07 -17.74
CA LEU A 141 -0.05 4.43 -17.20
C LEU A 141 0.30 3.13 -17.96
N THR A 142 -0.71 2.31 -18.31
CA THR A 142 -0.49 1.11 -19.13
C THR A 142 0.07 1.48 -20.50
N TYR A 143 -0.48 2.50 -21.14
CA TYR A 143 0.00 2.98 -22.43
C TYR A 143 1.45 3.44 -22.34
N PHE A 144 1.78 4.31 -21.38
CA PHE A 144 3.14 4.80 -21.18
C PHE A 144 4.15 3.68 -20.92
N PHE A 145 3.86 2.78 -19.98
CA PHE A 145 4.83 1.72 -19.66
C PHE A 145 4.95 0.70 -20.80
N ALA A 146 3.87 0.45 -21.54
CA ALA A 146 3.94 -0.38 -22.73
C ALA A 146 4.78 0.26 -23.84
N GLU A 147 4.71 1.59 -24.00
CA GLU A 147 5.56 2.35 -24.91
C GLU A 147 7.04 2.25 -24.49
N VAL A 148 7.36 2.47 -23.21
CA VAL A 148 8.72 2.32 -22.67
C VAL A 148 9.29 0.92 -22.94
N ILE A 149 8.55 -0.13 -22.63
CA ILE A 149 9.00 -1.51 -22.85
C ILE A 149 9.20 -1.78 -24.35
N THR A 150 8.29 -1.29 -25.19
CA THR A 150 8.41 -1.42 -26.65
C THR A 150 9.65 -0.69 -27.16
N TYR A 151 9.88 0.55 -26.72
CA TYR A 151 11.08 1.32 -27.06
C TYR A 151 12.35 0.55 -26.74
N ILE A 152 12.49 -0.01 -25.53
CA ILE A 152 13.68 -0.78 -25.12
C ILE A 152 13.91 -2.00 -26.02
N ILE A 153 12.84 -2.71 -26.41
CA ILE A 153 12.92 -3.89 -27.28
C ILE A 153 13.46 -3.51 -28.68
N PHE A 154 13.02 -2.39 -29.23
CA PHE A 154 13.33 -1.99 -30.60
C PHE A 154 14.54 -1.04 -30.73
N TYR A 155 15.00 -0.44 -29.64
CA TYR A 155 16.08 0.57 -29.64
C TYR A 155 17.37 0.11 -30.32
N ASN A 156 17.76 -1.16 -30.14
CA ASN A 156 19.02 -1.72 -30.68
C ASN A 156 18.88 -2.32 -32.09
N LEU A 157 17.74 -2.13 -32.78
CA LEU A 157 17.47 -2.73 -34.08
C LEU A 157 17.27 -1.65 -35.17
N PRO A 158 18.35 -0.98 -35.63
CA PRO A 158 18.27 0.22 -36.48
C PRO A 158 17.89 -0.03 -37.95
N ASN A 159 17.33 -1.21 -38.28
CA ASN A 159 16.88 -1.48 -39.65
C ASN A 159 15.63 -0.65 -39.97
N THR A 160 15.60 -0.02 -41.14
CA THR A 160 14.50 0.86 -41.57
C THR A 160 13.13 0.19 -41.53
N GLU A 161 13.05 -1.11 -41.88
CA GLU A 161 11.82 -1.90 -41.79
C GLU A 161 11.36 -2.12 -40.34
N ILE A 162 12.30 -2.30 -39.42
CA ILE A 162 12.01 -2.53 -38.00
C ILE A 162 11.49 -1.24 -37.34
N VAL A 163 12.02 -0.08 -37.72
CA VAL A 163 11.54 1.23 -37.25
C VAL A 163 10.10 1.50 -37.70
N PHE A 164 9.75 1.13 -38.94
CA PHE A 164 8.37 1.24 -39.42
C PHE A 164 7.41 0.33 -38.63
N ILE A 165 7.82 -0.92 -38.36
CA ILE A 165 7.06 -1.86 -37.52
C ILE A 165 6.86 -1.31 -36.09
N TYR A 166 7.91 -0.75 -35.48
CA TYR A 166 7.84 -0.08 -34.18
C TYR A 166 6.77 1.01 -34.16
N TYR A 167 6.76 1.89 -35.17
CA TYR A 167 5.79 2.98 -35.24
C TYR A 167 4.34 2.48 -35.35
N ILE A 168 4.10 1.43 -36.15
CA ILE A 168 2.78 0.79 -36.26
C ILE A 168 2.36 0.17 -34.90
N ILE A 169 3.28 -0.54 -34.23
CA ILE A 169 3.02 -1.18 -32.94
C ILE A 169 2.63 -0.13 -31.91
N VAL A 170 3.43 0.92 -31.74
CA VAL A 170 3.17 1.96 -30.72
C VAL A 170 1.89 2.75 -31.05
N SER A 171 1.73 3.19 -32.29
CA SER A 171 0.62 4.08 -32.69
C SER A 171 -0.74 3.39 -32.62
N TYR A 172 -0.82 2.11 -32.98
CA TYR A 172 -2.10 1.41 -33.09
C TYR A 172 -2.23 0.27 -32.07
N ILE A 173 -1.28 -0.67 -32.03
CA ILE A 173 -1.43 -1.88 -31.22
C ILE A 173 -1.38 -1.57 -29.73
N ILE A 174 -0.41 -0.77 -29.28
CA ILE A 174 -0.27 -0.42 -27.86
C ILE A 174 -1.39 0.51 -27.40
N LEU A 175 -1.76 1.51 -28.21
CA LEU A 175 -2.85 2.43 -27.90
C LEU A 175 -4.20 1.71 -27.75
N PHE A 176 -4.64 0.97 -28.77
CA PHE A 176 -5.92 0.26 -28.69
C PHE A 176 -5.86 -0.95 -27.75
N GLY A 177 -4.72 -1.63 -27.68
CA GLY A 177 -4.51 -2.77 -26.79
C GLY A 177 -4.58 -2.39 -25.31
N SER A 178 -3.93 -1.28 -24.91
CA SER A 178 -4.01 -0.76 -23.53
C SER A 178 -5.43 -0.33 -23.17
N GLY A 179 -6.13 0.35 -24.09
CA GLY A 179 -7.53 0.73 -23.92
C GLY A 179 -8.44 -0.49 -23.72
N ALA A 180 -8.36 -1.47 -24.62
CA ALA A 180 -9.14 -2.71 -24.53
C ALA A 180 -8.81 -3.50 -23.25
N PHE A 181 -7.53 -3.63 -22.91
CA PHE A 181 -7.07 -4.30 -21.70
C PHE A 181 -7.67 -3.66 -20.43
N ILE A 182 -7.61 -2.34 -20.31
CA ILE A 182 -8.13 -1.63 -19.15
C ILE A 182 -9.66 -1.70 -19.07
N ILE A 183 -10.37 -1.60 -20.20
CA ILE A 183 -11.83 -1.78 -20.23
C ILE A 183 -12.22 -3.17 -19.73
N ILE A 184 -11.55 -4.22 -20.20
CA ILE A 184 -11.81 -5.61 -19.77
C ILE A 184 -11.50 -5.78 -18.28
N MET A 185 -10.37 -5.23 -17.82
CA MET A 185 -9.96 -5.27 -16.42
C MET A 185 -10.96 -4.57 -15.50
N LEU A 186 -11.44 -3.39 -15.89
CA LEU A 186 -12.42 -2.61 -15.14
C LEU A 186 -13.80 -3.29 -15.11
N TYR A 187 -14.24 -3.82 -16.25
CA TYR A 187 -15.46 -4.62 -16.33
C TYR A 187 -15.39 -5.82 -15.38
N LYS A 188 -14.30 -6.59 -15.44
CA LYS A 188 -14.08 -7.72 -14.53
C LYS A 188 -14.05 -7.28 -13.07
N TYR A 189 -13.39 -6.17 -12.74
CA TYR A 189 -13.29 -5.66 -11.38
C TYR A 189 -14.66 -5.36 -10.76
N PHE A 190 -15.58 -4.72 -11.50
CA PHE A 190 -16.91 -4.38 -10.98
C PHE A 190 -17.92 -5.53 -11.05
N THR A 191 -17.77 -6.48 -11.97
CA THR A 191 -18.74 -7.57 -12.17
C THR A 191 -18.38 -8.85 -11.41
N THR A 192 -17.10 -9.15 -11.20
CA THR A 192 -16.68 -10.41 -10.56
C THR A 192 -16.86 -10.39 -9.04
N LYS A 193 -17.18 -11.54 -8.44
CA LYS A 193 -17.11 -11.76 -6.98
C LYS A 193 -15.74 -12.26 -6.50
N SER A 194 -14.91 -12.77 -7.41
CA SER A 194 -13.61 -13.36 -7.07
C SER A 194 -12.64 -12.33 -6.50
N TYR A 195 -12.10 -12.62 -5.31
CA TYR A 195 -11.07 -11.79 -4.69
C TYR A 195 -9.78 -11.78 -5.51
N LEU A 196 -9.46 -12.89 -6.21
CA LEU A 196 -8.23 -13.00 -7.00
C LEU A 196 -8.18 -11.95 -8.12
N THR A 197 -9.26 -11.82 -8.88
CA THR A 197 -9.35 -10.85 -9.98
C THR A 197 -9.28 -9.41 -9.47
N LYS A 198 -9.92 -9.14 -8.33
CA LYS A 198 -9.90 -7.81 -7.70
C LYS A 198 -8.52 -7.47 -7.17
N ASN A 199 -7.88 -8.42 -6.50
CA ASN A 199 -6.52 -8.31 -6.00
C ASN A 199 -5.54 -8.04 -7.15
N PHE A 200 -5.67 -8.75 -8.27
CA PHE A 200 -4.84 -8.52 -9.45
C PHE A 200 -5.02 -7.10 -9.98
N PHE A 201 -6.26 -6.61 -10.11
CA PHE A 201 -6.54 -5.23 -10.53
C PHE A 201 -5.93 -4.18 -9.59
N VAL A 202 -6.19 -4.32 -8.28
CA VAL A 202 -5.69 -3.38 -7.27
C VAL A 202 -4.17 -3.37 -7.28
N LEU A 203 -3.53 -4.54 -7.31
CA LEU A 203 -2.08 -4.66 -7.36
C LEU A 203 -1.50 -4.04 -8.64
N TYR A 204 -2.14 -4.30 -9.78
CA TYR A 204 -1.75 -3.77 -11.08
C TYR A 204 -1.72 -2.25 -11.09
N VAL A 205 -2.83 -1.61 -10.73
CA VAL A 205 -2.90 -0.14 -10.68
C VAL A 205 -1.92 0.41 -9.64
N SER A 206 -1.77 -0.25 -8.48
CA SER A 206 -0.86 0.22 -7.41
C SER A 206 0.58 0.31 -7.87
N PHE A 207 1.12 -0.75 -8.48
CA PHE A 207 2.53 -0.74 -8.87
C PHE A 207 2.81 0.20 -10.05
N LEU A 208 1.84 0.41 -10.95
CA LEU A 208 1.99 1.39 -12.04
C LEU A 208 2.07 2.81 -11.47
N VAL A 209 1.19 3.15 -10.52
CA VAL A 209 1.20 4.45 -9.84
C VAL A 209 2.52 4.63 -9.08
N GLY A 210 2.94 3.61 -8.32
CA GLY A 210 4.20 3.65 -7.57
C GLY A 210 5.41 3.82 -8.47
N ALA A 211 5.49 3.09 -9.58
CA ALA A 211 6.58 3.24 -10.55
C ALA A 211 6.63 4.66 -11.13
N MET A 212 5.48 5.21 -11.54
CA MET A 212 5.41 6.56 -12.11
C MET A 212 5.90 7.63 -11.15
N PHE A 213 5.35 7.63 -9.93
CA PHE A 213 5.76 8.60 -8.93
C PHE A 213 7.23 8.42 -8.55
N GLY A 214 7.73 7.17 -8.49
CA GLY A 214 9.13 6.90 -8.19
C GLY A 214 10.11 7.33 -9.29
N VAL A 215 9.67 7.40 -10.54
CA VAL A 215 10.47 7.90 -11.67
C VAL A 215 10.46 9.42 -11.74
N ILE A 216 9.29 10.03 -11.57
CA ILE A 216 9.06 11.43 -11.94
C ILE A 216 9.31 12.41 -10.79
N MET A 217 9.23 11.95 -9.54
CA MET A 217 9.36 12.82 -8.37
C MET A 217 10.81 12.86 -7.88
N PRO A 218 11.44 14.04 -7.79
CA PRO A 218 12.76 14.14 -7.20
C PRO A 218 12.71 13.91 -5.67
N LEU A 219 13.88 13.91 -5.03
CA LEU A 219 14.06 13.48 -3.65
C LEU A 219 13.18 14.25 -2.67
N TRP A 220 13.20 15.58 -2.67
CA TRP A 220 12.53 16.34 -1.63
C TRP A 220 11.01 16.31 -1.79
N THR A 221 10.50 16.35 -3.03
CA THR A 221 9.08 16.16 -3.33
C THR A 221 8.63 14.78 -2.90
N THR A 222 9.39 13.73 -3.21
CA THR A 222 9.07 12.35 -2.78
C THR A 222 8.94 12.25 -1.27
N LEU A 223 9.92 12.76 -0.51
CA LEU A 223 9.88 12.75 0.95
C LEU A 223 8.70 13.56 1.50
N ALA A 224 8.47 14.76 0.96
CA ALA A 224 7.39 15.64 1.40
C ALA A 224 6.00 15.04 1.13
N ILE A 225 5.79 14.41 -0.03
CA ILE A 225 4.57 13.67 -0.38
C ILE A 225 4.35 12.53 0.62
N LEU A 226 5.35 11.68 0.82
CA LEU A 226 5.21 10.48 1.66
C LEU A 226 4.98 10.82 3.14
N ILE A 227 5.70 11.80 3.67
CA ILE A 227 5.50 12.30 5.04
C ILE A 227 4.12 12.97 5.16
N GLY A 228 3.76 13.82 4.19
CA GLY A 228 2.50 14.54 4.20
C GLY A 228 1.28 13.62 4.12
N PHE A 229 1.29 12.61 3.24
CA PHE A 229 0.25 11.59 3.17
C PHE A 229 0.20 10.72 4.44
N SER A 230 1.35 10.40 5.04
CA SER A 230 1.38 9.67 6.31
C SER A 230 0.73 10.47 7.45
N ILE A 231 1.01 11.77 7.55
CA ILE A 231 0.37 12.65 8.53
C ILE A 231 -1.13 12.78 8.24
N TRP A 232 -1.49 12.95 6.97
CA TRP A 232 -2.88 13.03 6.54
C TRP A 232 -3.67 11.75 6.87
N ASP A 233 -3.09 10.56 6.67
CA ASP A 233 -3.73 9.28 6.98
C ASP A 233 -4.08 9.17 8.47
N ILE A 234 -3.18 9.61 9.36
CA ILE A 234 -3.46 9.70 10.81
C ILE A 234 -4.69 10.58 11.06
N PHE A 235 -4.73 11.76 10.43
CA PHE A 235 -5.86 12.68 10.58
C PHE A 235 -7.15 12.10 10.02
N ALA A 236 -7.13 11.54 8.80
CA ALA A 236 -8.29 11.01 8.11
C ALA A 236 -8.92 9.81 8.83
N VAL A 237 -8.11 9.01 9.53
CA VAL A 237 -8.56 7.86 10.32
C VAL A 237 -9.01 8.26 11.73
N LYS A 238 -8.22 9.07 12.45
CA LYS A 238 -8.47 9.35 13.89
C LYS A 238 -9.39 10.54 14.15
N ALA A 239 -9.50 11.51 13.23
CA ALA A 239 -10.32 12.68 13.47
C ALA A 239 -11.82 12.34 13.46
N LYS A 240 -12.60 12.95 14.38
CA LYS A 240 -14.07 12.75 14.47
C LYS A 240 -14.80 13.07 13.16
N SER A 241 -14.28 14.02 12.38
CA SER A 241 -14.80 14.39 11.05
C SER A 241 -13.87 13.94 9.92
N GLY A 242 -13.04 12.92 10.14
CA GLY A 242 -12.13 12.39 9.13
C GLY A 242 -12.88 11.80 7.92
N PRO A 243 -12.42 12.04 6.68
CA PRO A 243 -13.06 11.51 5.48
C PRO A 243 -13.28 10.01 5.47
N ILE A 244 -12.26 9.25 5.84
CA ILE A 244 -12.31 7.79 5.85
C ILE A 244 -13.30 7.31 6.91
N LYS A 245 -13.26 7.90 8.11
CA LYS A 245 -14.22 7.60 9.18
C LYS A 245 -15.67 7.84 8.72
N GLN A 246 -15.94 9.00 8.12
CA GLN A 246 -17.28 9.33 7.61
C GLN A 246 -17.75 8.37 6.50
N MET A 247 -16.86 7.95 5.59
CA MET A 247 -17.23 6.99 4.53
C MET A 247 -17.62 5.64 5.11
N ILE A 248 -16.90 5.18 6.14
CA ILE A 248 -17.19 3.91 6.83
C ILE A 248 -18.51 4.03 7.59
N ASP A 249 -18.72 5.10 8.35
CA ASP A 249 -19.96 5.31 9.14
C ASP A 249 -21.20 5.28 8.22
N ILE A 250 -21.12 5.89 7.04
CA ILE A 250 -22.20 5.86 6.02
C ILE A 250 -22.39 4.46 5.42
N ALA A 251 -21.30 3.72 5.20
CA ALA A 251 -21.37 2.35 4.67
C ALA A 251 -21.95 1.37 5.70
N SER A 252 -21.59 1.52 6.98
CA SER A 252 -22.03 0.63 8.07
C SER A 252 -23.47 0.87 8.50
N GLN A 253 -23.98 2.11 8.44
CA GLN A 253 -25.39 2.40 8.76
C GLN A 253 -26.41 1.65 7.89
N ASN A 254 -26.00 1.18 6.70
CA ASN A 254 -26.86 0.40 5.81
C ASN A 254 -26.86 -1.11 6.11
N THR A 255 -26.01 -1.59 7.03
CA THR A 255 -25.90 -3.01 7.39
C THR A 255 -26.43 -3.15 8.81
N THR A 256 -27.72 -3.44 8.94
CA THR A 256 -28.37 -3.76 10.20
C THR A 256 -27.68 -4.97 10.84
N GLU A 257 -26.97 -4.82 11.96
CA GLU A 257 -27.02 -5.78 13.09
C GLU A 257 -26.12 -5.40 14.29
N LYS A 258 -26.77 -5.51 15.47
CA LYS A 258 -26.27 -5.66 16.86
C LYS A 258 -25.45 -4.52 17.46
N GLU A 259 -26.20 -3.60 18.08
CA GLU A 259 -25.73 -2.71 19.14
C GLU A 259 -25.30 -3.51 20.38
N LEU A 260 -24.05 -3.98 20.40
CA LEU A 260 -23.25 -3.78 21.60
C LEU A 260 -22.99 -2.28 21.66
N SER A 261 -23.31 -1.61 22.77
CA SER A 261 -22.97 -0.20 22.91
C SER A 261 -21.47 -0.03 22.65
N GLU A 262 -21.06 0.93 21.82
CA GLU A 262 -19.64 1.12 21.47
C GLU A 262 -18.75 1.22 22.72
N GLU A 263 -19.31 1.73 23.83
CA GLU A 263 -18.68 1.74 25.16
C GLU A 263 -18.41 0.35 25.73
N GLU A 264 -19.38 -0.57 25.67
CA GLU A 264 -19.23 -1.93 26.22
C GLU A 264 -18.24 -2.76 25.39
N LEU A 265 -18.24 -2.57 24.06
CA LEU A 265 -17.26 -3.16 23.16
C LEU A 265 -15.84 -2.62 23.44
N SER A 266 -15.71 -1.30 23.64
CA SER A 266 -14.41 -0.67 23.95
C SER A 266 -13.83 -1.16 25.26
N LYS A 267 -14.66 -1.34 26.31
CA LYS A 267 -14.23 -1.89 27.59
C LYS A 267 -13.75 -3.34 27.48
N LYS A 268 -14.47 -4.18 26.73
CA LYS A 268 -14.05 -5.58 26.46
C LYS A 268 -12.73 -5.67 25.66
N LEU A 269 -12.46 -4.71 24.78
CA LEU A 269 -11.20 -4.63 24.04
C LEU A 269 -10.03 -4.15 24.92
N GLU A 270 -10.28 -3.18 25.81
CA GLU A 270 -9.28 -2.69 26.76
C GLU A 270 -8.95 -3.71 27.85
N SER A 271 -9.95 -4.47 28.34
CA SER A 271 -9.75 -5.58 29.28
C SER A 271 -9.10 -6.81 28.65
N GLY A 272 -9.07 -6.88 27.31
CA GLY A 272 -8.48 -7.98 26.54
C GLY A 272 -9.38 -9.22 26.41
N GLU A 273 -10.65 -9.12 26.80
CA GLU A 273 -11.69 -10.14 26.70
C GLU A 273 -12.18 -10.35 25.25
N ALA A 274 -12.09 -9.30 24.41
CA ALA A 274 -12.42 -9.37 22.99
C ALA A 274 -11.22 -8.99 22.12
N ILE A 275 -11.13 -9.57 20.93
CA ILE A 275 -10.18 -9.17 19.88
C ILE A 275 -10.93 -9.12 18.56
N TYR A 276 -10.64 -8.12 17.73
CA TYR A 276 -11.15 -8.16 16.37
C TYR A 276 -10.55 -9.30 15.55
N ASP A 277 -11.39 -9.97 14.76
CA ASP A 277 -10.88 -10.87 13.73
C ASP A 277 -10.05 -10.07 12.72
N THR A 278 -8.82 -10.52 12.54
CA THR A 278 -7.82 -9.96 11.62
C THR A 278 -7.25 -11.05 10.73
N SER A 279 -7.91 -12.21 10.64
CA SER A 279 -7.56 -13.33 9.78
C SER A 279 -7.47 -12.91 8.32
N LYS A 280 -8.38 -12.04 7.90
CA LYS A 280 -8.43 -11.36 6.61
C LYS A 280 -7.96 -9.92 6.77
N LEU A 281 -7.03 -9.51 5.93
CA LEU A 281 -6.51 -8.16 5.86
C LEU A 281 -6.96 -7.51 4.55
N GLU A 282 -7.37 -6.26 4.64
CA GLU A 282 -7.63 -5.40 3.49
C GLU A 282 -6.56 -4.31 3.47
N ILE A 283 -5.73 -4.29 2.43
CA ILE A 283 -4.69 -3.27 2.22
C ILE A 283 -5.21 -2.27 1.19
N GLY A 284 -5.09 -0.98 1.47
CA GLY A 284 -5.52 0.06 0.53
C GLY A 284 -4.67 0.06 -0.73
N ILE A 285 -5.30 0.36 -1.88
CA ILE A 285 -4.56 0.64 -3.14
C ILE A 285 -3.53 1.76 -2.96
N GLY A 286 -3.88 2.78 -2.16
CA GLY A 286 -2.99 3.89 -1.82
C GLY A 286 -1.74 3.41 -1.08
N ASP A 287 -1.91 2.53 -0.08
CA ASP A 287 -0.80 1.98 0.70
C ASP A 287 0.20 1.27 -0.21
N LEU A 288 -0.29 0.36 -1.07
CA LEU A 288 0.57 -0.36 -2.01
C LEU A 288 1.25 0.59 -3.02
N ALA A 289 0.55 1.63 -3.49
CA ALA A 289 1.12 2.63 -4.38
C ALA A 289 2.23 3.44 -3.70
N PHE A 290 2.07 3.84 -2.43
CA PHE A 290 3.10 4.56 -1.69
C PHE A 290 4.30 3.68 -1.30
N TYR A 291 4.07 2.41 -0.98
CA TYR A 291 5.16 1.45 -0.74
C TYR A 291 6.01 1.21 -1.98
N SER A 292 5.35 1.04 -3.14
CA SER A 292 6.03 0.89 -4.43
C SER A 292 6.65 2.21 -4.92
N MET A 293 6.06 3.36 -4.61
CA MET A 293 6.65 4.68 -4.87
C MET A 293 7.97 4.87 -4.13
N LEU A 294 7.97 4.68 -2.80
CA LEU A 294 9.17 4.88 -1.98
C LEU A 294 10.32 3.97 -2.42
N THR A 295 10.03 2.70 -2.71
CA THR A 295 11.06 1.75 -3.16
C THR A 295 11.55 2.01 -4.59
N SER A 296 10.65 2.42 -5.49
CA SER A 296 11.05 2.82 -6.85
C SER A 296 11.91 4.09 -6.81
N ALA A 297 11.51 5.10 -6.04
CA ALA A 297 12.29 6.32 -5.83
C ALA A 297 13.65 6.01 -5.18
N ALA A 298 13.69 5.10 -4.19
CA ALA A 298 14.94 4.66 -3.58
C ALA A 298 15.89 4.07 -4.63
N LEU A 299 15.40 3.25 -5.55
CA LEU A 299 16.21 2.72 -6.64
C LEU A 299 16.70 3.82 -7.59
N ILE A 300 15.81 4.70 -8.03
CA ILE A 300 16.12 5.73 -9.04
C ILE A 300 17.06 6.80 -8.49
N ILE A 301 16.78 7.33 -7.31
CA ILE A 301 17.56 8.43 -6.70
C ILE A 301 18.95 7.95 -6.31
N THR A 302 19.07 6.73 -5.78
CA THR A 302 20.34 6.24 -5.23
C THR A 302 21.14 5.39 -6.22
N GLY A 303 20.50 4.91 -7.30
CA GLY A 303 21.09 3.97 -8.23
C GLY A 303 21.40 2.58 -7.64
N SER A 304 20.93 2.29 -6.41
CA SER A 304 21.33 1.10 -5.67
C SER A 304 20.17 0.14 -5.38
N LEU A 305 20.28 -1.08 -5.91
CA LEU A 305 19.36 -2.18 -5.59
C LEU A 305 19.39 -2.55 -4.10
N ILE A 306 20.53 -2.38 -3.42
CA ILE A 306 20.67 -2.67 -2.00
C ILE A 306 19.79 -1.73 -1.17
N VAL A 307 19.81 -0.43 -1.50
CA VAL A 307 18.97 0.58 -0.82
C VAL A 307 17.50 0.27 -1.04
N MET A 308 17.10 -0.09 -2.27
CA MET A 308 15.72 -0.49 -2.58
C MET A 308 15.27 -1.71 -1.75
N ILE A 309 16.08 -2.78 -1.71
CA ILE A 309 15.74 -4.02 -1.00
C ILE A 309 15.60 -3.77 0.50
N LEU A 310 16.55 -3.06 1.12
CA LEU A 310 16.48 -2.75 2.55
C LEU A 310 15.31 -1.84 2.89
N THR A 311 15.01 -0.87 2.02
CA THR A 311 13.80 -0.02 2.15
C THR A 311 12.52 -0.86 2.08
N ALA A 312 12.44 -1.85 1.19
CA ALA A 312 11.30 -2.75 1.09
C ALA A 312 11.12 -3.62 2.34
N ILE A 313 12.23 -4.14 2.90
CA ILE A 313 12.21 -4.90 4.16
C ILE A 313 11.71 -4.03 5.31
N ALA A 314 12.17 -2.79 5.41
CA ALA A 314 11.70 -1.83 6.40
C ALA A 314 10.20 -1.56 6.29
N ILE A 315 9.67 -1.35 5.08
CA ILE A 315 8.22 -1.17 4.84
C ILE A 315 7.43 -2.41 5.29
N MET A 316 7.90 -3.62 4.98
CA MET A 316 7.24 -4.85 5.41
C MET A 316 7.22 -4.97 6.93
N ILE A 317 8.34 -4.70 7.61
CA ILE A 317 8.42 -4.71 9.08
C ILE A 317 7.44 -3.69 9.67
N GLY A 318 7.44 -2.45 9.16
CA GLY A 318 6.53 -1.40 9.62
C GLY A 318 5.05 -1.76 9.40
N THR A 319 4.73 -2.36 8.26
CA THR A 319 3.37 -2.86 7.98
C THR A 319 2.98 -3.98 8.96
N GLY A 320 3.91 -4.89 9.27
CA GLY A 320 3.74 -5.92 10.29
C GLY A 320 3.43 -5.35 11.68
N ILE A 321 4.11 -4.27 12.09
CA ILE A 321 3.84 -3.54 13.34
C ILE A 321 2.42 -2.95 13.32
N THR A 322 2.02 -2.29 12.23
CA THR A 322 0.65 -1.76 12.07
C THR A 322 -0.42 -2.86 12.18
N ILE A 323 -0.21 -4.00 11.53
CA ILE A 323 -1.11 -5.16 11.58
C ILE A 323 -1.19 -5.78 13.00
N GLN A 324 -0.11 -5.72 13.79
CA GLN A 324 -0.17 -6.13 15.19
C GLN A 324 -1.06 -5.19 16.02
N GLY A 325 -0.99 -3.88 15.78
CA GLY A 325 -1.86 -2.88 16.41
C GLY A 325 -3.35 -3.05 16.10
N LEU A 326 -3.71 -3.61 14.94
CA LEU A 326 -5.11 -3.85 14.52
C LEU A 326 -5.85 -4.85 15.41
N LYS A 327 -5.14 -5.66 16.23
CA LYS A 327 -5.77 -6.56 17.20
C LYS A 327 -6.53 -5.80 18.28
N LYS A 328 -6.04 -4.62 18.67
CA LYS A 328 -6.59 -3.81 19.77
C LYS A 328 -7.45 -2.64 19.30
N ASN A 329 -7.39 -2.30 18.02
CA ASN A 329 -8.04 -1.11 17.47
C ASN A 329 -8.96 -1.50 16.31
N LYS A 330 -10.13 -0.86 16.25
CA LYS A 330 -11.09 -1.05 15.15
C LYS A 330 -10.45 -0.70 13.81
N ILE A 331 -9.72 0.41 13.75
CA ILE A 331 -9.06 0.95 12.54
C ILE A 331 -7.72 1.56 12.96
N LEU A 332 -6.70 1.45 12.12
CA LEU A 332 -5.42 2.15 12.27
C LEU A 332 -4.98 2.76 10.94
N PRO A 333 -4.26 3.89 10.97
CA PRO A 333 -3.61 4.43 9.78
C PRO A 333 -2.57 3.43 9.28
N GLY A 334 -2.64 3.10 8.00
CA GLY A 334 -1.84 2.04 7.36
C GLY A 334 -0.43 2.50 7.01
N LEU A 335 -0.29 3.77 6.62
CA LEU A 335 0.93 4.33 6.05
C LEU A 335 2.04 4.70 7.04
N PRO A 336 1.78 5.36 8.19
CA PRO A 336 2.82 6.12 8.89
C PRO A 336 4.01 5.27 9.31
N ILE A 337 3.78 4.17 10.03
CA ILE A 337 4.86 3.35 10.58
C ILE A 337 5.72 2.76 9.46
N SER A 338 5.08 2.25 8.40
CA SER A 338 5.74 1.67 7.23
C SER A 338 6.59 2.69 6.47
N ILE A 339 6.04 3.89 6.22
CA ILE A 339 6.69 4.94 5.45
C ILE A 339 7.84 5.58 6.23
N PHE A 340 7.66 5.94 7.51
CA PHE A 340 8.73 6.52 8.30
C PHE A 340 9.91 5.54 8.48
N LEU A 341 9.63 4.26 8.72
CA LEU A 341 10.67 3.23 8.82
C LEU A 341 11.38 3.01 7.48
N GLY A 342 10.62 3.02 6.37
CA GLY A 342 11.15 2.94 5.01
C GLY A 342 12.07 4.11 4.67
N ILE A 343 11.63 5.36 4.88
CA ILE A 343 12.42 6.57 4.61
C ILE A 343 13.70 6.58 5.45
N GLY A 344 13.58 6.29 6.75
CA GLY A 344 14.75 6.24 7.64
C GLY A 344 15.78 5.22 7.17
N THR A 345 15.31 4.02 6.77
CA THR A 345 16.19 2.97 6.24
C THR A 345 16.80 3.35 4.90
N MET A 346 16.02 3.96 4.01
CA MET A 346 16.48 4.45 2.71
C MET A 346 17.64 5.43 2.88
N LEU A 347 17.45 6.48 3.67
CA LEU A 347 18.45 7.54 3.88
C LEU A 347 19.70 7.00 4.59
N LEU A 348 19.53 6.18 5.64
CA LEU A 348 20.65 5.57 6.36
C LEU A 348 21.47 4.66 5.45
N THR A 349 20.80 3.77 4.71
CA THR A 349 21.48 2.83 3.81
C THR A 349 22.17 3.57 2.68
N TRP A 350 21.51 4.60 2.11
CA TRP A 350 22.12 5.42 1.07
C TRP A 350 23.39 6.11 1.56
N TYR A 351 23.36 6.68 2.76
CA TYR A 351 24.54 7.27 3.40
C TYR A 351 25.66 6.26 3.63
N ILE A 352 25.34 5.04 4.06
CA ILE A 352 26.35 3.99 4.24
C ILE A 352 26.98 3.59 2.90
N VAL A 353 26.13 3.36 1.89
CA VAL A 353 26.57 2.95 0.55
C VAL A 353 27.38 4.04 -0.15
N SER A 354 27.14 5.33 0.13
CA SER A 354 27.89 6.43 -0.49
C SER A 354 29.27 6.66 0.12
N ILE A 355 29.54 6.10 1.31
CA ILE A 355 30.84 6.20 2.01
C ILE A 355 31.73 4.98 1.73
N LEU A 356 31.12 3.84 1.38
CA LEU A 356 31.79 2.62 0.93
C LEU A 356 32.21 2.75 -0.53
#